data_AF-A0AAP3AKC7-F1
#
_entry.id   AF-A0AAP3AKC7-F1
#
_cell.length_a   1.000
_cell.length_b   1.000
_cell.length_c   1.000
_cell.angle_alpha   90.00
_cell.angle_beta   90.00
_cell.angle_gamma   90.00
#
_symmetry.space_group_name_H-M   'P 1'
#
loop_
_entity.id
_entity.type
_entity.pdbx_description
1 polymer ?
#
loop_
_entity_poly.entity_id
_entity_poly.type
_entity_poly.pdbx_seq_one_letter_code
_entity_poly.pdbx_strand_id
1 'polypeptide(L)'
;MRQVLKASSNAGLPTPKRGEAILALNKEIIKHPVVGADLVTLEGNYIFKPGATFIKLYMTPSTQAATSEAGGNPDGMGSKNKFVGEHPGTEKEIMSFLKRYANEGFIIFYGGCGTSEYKVMGSQCHPMKLSPATKDDKDGNVTTLTFEQEMLNDDRVMFYNGPISFANPFQATGSSFALSSANGNVVKLASASTTANISFSSSDFEHGQTVSFIGGGGADPYKIKNNASGAVAVLTKDGADWIALEGAVIDFRVTVADKTYLVEVARR
;
A
#
# COMPACT_ATOMS: atom_id res chain seq x y z
N MET A 1 22.04 -25.04 -4.52
CA MET A 1 22.75 -24.01 -5.31
C MET A 1 21.88 -22.77 -5.33
N ARG A 2 22.29 -21.66 -4.69
CA ARG A 2 21.55 -20.39 -4.70
C ARG A 2 22.07 -19.57 -5.87
N GLN A 3 21.33 -19.56 -6.99
CA GLN A 3 21.70 -18.83 -8.20
C GLN A 3 20.59 -17.82 -8.53
N VAL A 4 20.98 -16.57 -8.78
CA VAL A 4 20.07 -15.55 -9.31
C VAL A 4 20.20 -15.56 -10.82
N LEU A 5 19.19 -16.07 -11.51
CA LEU A 5 19.18 -16.18 -12.96
C LEU A 5 18.71 -14.87 -13.60
N LYS A 6 19.20 -14.56 -14.80
CA LYS A 6 18.70 -13.44 -15.59
C LYS A 6 17.21 -13.66 -15.89
N ALA A 7 16.36 -12.73 -15.47
CA ALA A 7 14.89 -12.88 -15.59
C ALA A 7 14.40 -12.97 -17.05
N SER A 8 15.08 -12.31 -18.00
CA SER A 8 14.77 -12.41 -19.43
C SER A 8 15.94 -11.92 -20.30
N SER A 9 15.92 -12.25 -21.60
CA SER A 9 16.99 -11.85 -22.53
C SER A 9 17.22 -10.32 -22.60
N ASN A 10 16.22 -9.52 -22.20
CA ASN A 10 16.24 -8.05 -22.28
C ASN A 10 16.03 -7.35 -20.93
N ALA A 11 16.38 -8.00 -19.81
CA ALA A 11 16.19 -7.46 -18.45
C ALA A 11 16.91 -6.12 -18.16
N GLY A 12 17.80 -5.66 -19.05
CA GLY A 12 18.49 -4.37 -18.96
C GLY A 12 17.81 -3.21 -19.69
N LEU A 13 16.66 -3.43 -20.36
CA LEU A 13 15.91 -2.35 -20.99
C LEU A 13 15.34 -1.42 -19.91
N PRO A 14 15.30 -0.10 -20.15
CA PRO A 14 14.65 0.83 -19.23
C PRO A 14 13.19 0.42 -19.09
N THR A 15 12.76 0.17 -17.85
CA THR A 15 11.34 -0.10 -17.58
C THR A 15 10.57 1.18 -17.89
N PRO A 16 9.64 1.20 -18.86
CA PRO A 16 8.86 2.39 -19.16
C PRO A 16 8.05 2.75 -17.92
N LYS A 17 8.37 3.87 -17.28
CA LYS A 17 7.73 4.29 -16.04
C LYS A 17 6.39 4.94 -16.35
N ARG A 18 5.42 4.74 -15.46
CA ARG A 18 4.17 5.51 -15.53
C ARG A 18 4.51 6.99 -15.28
N GLY A 19 3.86 7.91 -15.98
CA GLY A 19 4.02 9.36 -15.77
C GLY A 19 3.46 9.87 -14.44
N GLU A 20 3.08 8.97 -13.55
CA GLU A 20 2.52 9.26 -12.23
C GLU A 20 3.27 8.43 -11.20
N ALA A 21 3.87 9.11 -10.22
CA ALA A 21 4.32 8.48 -8.99
C ALA A 21 3.17 8.55 -7.97
N ILE A 22 2.97 7.46 -7.23
CA ILE A 22 1.94 7.41 -6.20
C ILE A 22 2.64 7.55 -4.86
N LEU A 23 2.18 8.48 -4.04
CA LEU A 23 2.75 8.80 -2.74
C LEU A 23 1.75 8.46 -1.64
N ALA A 24 2.25 7.96 -0.52
CA ALA A 24 1.50 7.80 0.71
C ALA A 24 2.20 8.51 1.85
N LEU A 25 1.47 9.26 2.67
CA LEU A 25 2.01 9.92 3.85
C LEU A 25 2.15 8.90 4.98
N ASN A 26 3.37 8.69 5.46
CA ASN A 26 3.67 7.70 6.50
C ASN A 26 2.84 7.94 7.78
N LYS A 27 2.64 9.21 8.16
CA LYS A 27 1.83 9.59 9.34
C LYS A 27 0.34 9.26 9.22
N GLU A 28 -0.15 9.07 8.01
CA GLU A 28 -1.57 8.83 7.72
C GLU A 28 -1.88 7.35 7.57
N ILE A 29 -0.86 6.50 7.55
CA ILE A 29 -1.01 5.05 7.47
C ILE A 29 -1.19 4.50 8.90
N ILE A 30 -2.30 3.78 9.11
CA ILE A 30 -2.58 3.02 10.33
C ILE A 30 -1.90 1.66 10.27
N LYS A 31 -1.96 1.01 9.11
CA LYS A 31 -1.42 -0.34 8.91
C LYS A 31 -0.62 -0.41 7.61
N HIS A 32 0.62 -0.87 7.75
CA HIS A 32 1.47 -1.25 6.63
C HIS A 32 1.26 -2.74 6.31
N PRO A 33 1.36 -3.13 5.03
CA PRO A 33 1.41 -4.53 4.64
C PRO A 33 2.62 -5.23 5.27
N VAL A 34 2.50 -6.54 5.47
CA VAL A 34 3.56 -7.37 6.02
C VAL A 34 4.49 -7.85 4.92
N VAL A 35 5.77 -8.01 5.25
CA VAL A 35 6.73 -8.61 4.32
C VAL A 35 6.46 -10.11 4.25
N GLY A 36 6.17 -10.61 3.06
CA GLY A 36 5.95 -12.02 2.77
C GLY A 36 7.23 -12.86 2.93
N ALA A 37 7.10 -14.18 2.79
CA ALA A 37 8.19 -15.13 3.00
C ALA A 37 9.42 -14.90 2.10
N ASP A 38 9.23 -14.24 0.95
CA ASP A 38 10.29 -13.90 -0.01
C ASP A 38 11.15 -12.69 0.42
N LEU A 39 10.85 -12.09 1.57
CA LEU A 39 11.53 -10.90 2.14
C LEU A 39 11.44 -9.61 1.30
N VAL A 40 10.83 -9.67 0.11
CA VAL A 40 10.72 -8.52 -0.82
C VAL A 40 9.29 -8.13 -1.19
N THR A 41 8.34 -9.06 -1.05
CA THR A 41 6.94 -8.85 -1.44
C THR A 41 6.13 -8.37 -0.24
N LEU A 42 5.44 -7.24 -0.39
CA LEU A 42 4.50 -6.72 0.60
C LEU A 42 3.12 -7.34 0.36
N GLU A 43 2.70 -8.18 1.30
CA GLU A 43 1.38 -8.81 1.32
C GLU A 43 0.46 -8.07 2.33
N GLY A 44 -0.74 -7.71 1.90
CA GLY A 44 -1.65 -6.87 2.67
C GLY A 44 -2.04 -5.60 1.93
N ASN A 45 -2.94 -4.81 2.52
CA ASN A 45 -3.30 -3.49 2.00
C ASN A 45 -2.77 -2.39 2.92
N TYR A 46 -2.43 -1.23 2.34
CA TYR A 46 -2.22 -0.02 3.14
C TYR A 46 -3.55 0.51 3.63
N ILE A 47 -3.66 0.70 4.94
CA ILE A 47 -4.85 1.29 5.55
C ILE A 47 -4.52 2.68 6.05
N PHE A 48 -5.29 3.64 5.56
CA PHE A 48 -5.16 5.05 5.93
C PHE A 48 -6.11 5.43 7.05
N LYS A 49 -5.78 6.52 7.74
CA LYS A 49 -6.70 7.22 8.62
C LYS A 49 -7.95 7.67 7.86
N PRO A 50 -9.12 7.80 8.52
CA PRO A 50 -10.32 8.29 7.87
C PRO A 50 -10.07 9.63 7.15
N GLY A 51 -10.38 9.69 5.85
CA GLY A 51 -10.19 10.88 5.01
C GLY A 51 -8.79 11.06 4.41
N ALA A 52 -7.83 10.18 4.72
CA ALA A 52 -6.53 10.14 4.07
C ALA A 52 -6.52 9.09 2.94
N THR A 53 -5.86 9.42 1.83
CA THR A 53 -5.76 8.57 0.64
C THR A 53 -4.37 8.70 0.03
N PHE A 54 -4.06 7.84 -0.95
CA PHE A 54 -2.87 8.02 -1.76
C PHE A 54 -2.91 9.35 -2.53
N ILE A 55 -1.74 9.92 -2.78
CA ILE A 55 -1.59 11.13 -3.58
C ILE A 55 -0.98 10.74 -4.92
N LYS A 56 -1.65 11.10 -6.01
CA LYS A 56 -1.05 11.00 -7.36
C LYS A 56 -0.24 12.25 -7.62
N LEU A 57 1.03 12.07 -7.96
CA LEU A 57 1.92 13.13 -8.37
C LEU A 57 2.38 12.86 -9.79
N TYR A 58 2.04 13.76 -10.71
CA TYR A 58 2.54 13.69 -12.08
C TYR A 58 4.03 14.02 -12.11
N MET A 59 4.81 13.17 -12.77
CA MET A 59 6.25 13.35 -12.96
C MET A 59 6.62 12.85 -14.34
N THR A 60 7.46 13.61 -15.05
CA THR A 60 7.85 13.30 -16.42
C THR A 60 8.50 11.90 -16.47
N PRO A 61 7.97 10.94 -17.25
CA PRO A 61 8.44 9.55 -17.23
C PRO A 61 9.95 9.37 -17.47
N SER A 62 10.53 10.23 -18.32
CA SER A 62 11.95 10.18 -18.71
C SER A 62 12.90 10.68 -17.61
N THR A 63 12.42 11.51 -16.69
CA THR A 63 13.24 12.12 -15.63
C THR A 63 13.12 11.38 -14.31
N GLN A 64 12.17 10.45 -14.22
CA GLN A 64 12.03 9.59 -13.05
C GLN A 64 13.27 8.67 -12.93
N ALA A 65 14.02 8.81 -11.84
CA ALA A 65 15.17 7.98 -11.51
C ALA A 65 14.94 7.35 -10.12
N ALA A 66 15.08 6.03 -10.03
CA ALA A 66 14.95 5.30 -8.78
C ALA A 66 16.29 4.60 -8.55
N THR A 67 17.05 5.05 -7.57
CA THR A 67 18.37 4.49 -7.22
C THR A 67 18.30 3.91 -5.82
N SER A 68 19.04 2.83 -5.61
CA SER A 68 19.23 2.21 -4.30
C SER A 68 20.71 1.95 -4.19
N GLU A 69 21.39 2.73 -3.35
CA GLU A 69 22.82 2.64 -3.16
C GLU A 69 23.11 1.93 -1.85
N ALA A 70 23.89 0.86 -1.91
CA ALA A 70 24.37 0.21 -0.70
C ALA A 70 25.49 1.06 -0.08
N GLY A 71 25.38 1.33 1.21
CA GLY A 71 26.40 2.04 1.99
C GLY A 71 26.53 1.41 3.37
N GLY A 72 27.56 1.83 4.12
CA GLY A 72 27.75 1.40 5.50
C GLY A 72 29.11 0.74 5.76
N ASN A 73 29.42 0.55 7.05
CA ASN A 73 30.59 -0.19 7.52
C ASN A 73 30.30 -1.71 7.39
N PRO A 74 31.29 -2.61 7.28
CA PRO A 74 31.13 -4.08 7.36
C PRO A 74 30.10 -4.60 8.37
N ASP A 75 29.94 -3.96 9.54
CA ASP A 75 28.97 -4.35 10.58
C ASP A 75 27.59 -3.65 10.48
N GLY A 76 27.40 -2.76 9.51
CA GLY A 76 26.22 -1.92 9.34
C GLY A 76 25.93 -1.60 7.87
N MET A 77 25.97 -2.62 7.02
CA MET A 77 25.61 -2.51 5.61
C MET A 77 24.11 -2.25 5.48
N GLY A 78 23.73 -1.19 4.76
CA GLY A 78 22.35 -0.88 4.43
C GLY A 78 22.21 -0.31 3.04
N SER A 79 20.98 -0.04 2.62
CA SER A 79 20.61 0.59 1.37
C SER A 79 20.02 1.97 1.66
N LYS A 80 20.45 2.97 0.89
CA LYS A 80 19.82 4.28 0.83
C LYS A 80 19.03 4.38 -0.46
N ASN A 81 17.70 4.38 -0.35
CA ASN A 81 16.83 4.55 -1.51
C ASN A 81 16.66 6.03 -1.84
N LYS A 82 16.67 6.35 -3.13
CA LYS A 82 16.44 7.68 -3.66
C LYS A 82 15.54 7.61 -4.88
N PHE A 83 14.55 8.49 -4.93
CA PHE A 83 13.64 8.64 -6.05
C PHE A 83 13.59 10.10 -6.48
N VAL A 84 13.93 10.38 -7.73
CA VAL A 84 13.95 11.73 -8.30
C VAL A 84 13.01 11.77 -9.48
N GLY A 85 12.35 12.90 -9.72
CA GLY A 85 11.86 13.24 -11.06
C GLY A 85 11.31 14.65 -11.12
N GLU A 86 10.88 15.03 -12.32
CA GLU A 86 10.61 16.43 -12.64
C GLU A 86 9.13 16.65 -13.01
N HIS A 87 8.52 17.66 -12.39
CA HIS A 87 7.22 18.18 -12.74
C HIS A 87 7.40 19.46 -13.58
N PRO A 88 6.73 19.59 -14.74
CA PRO A 88 6.80 20.81 -15.54
C PRO A 88 6.06 21.96 -14.84
N GLY A 89 6.65 23.16 -14.84
CA GLY A 89 6.02 24.35 -14.28
C GLY A 89 6.14 24.52 -12.77
N THR A 90 5.75 25.73 -12.32
CA THR A 90 5.70 26.19 -10.93
C THR A 90 4.28 26.60 -10.54
N GLU A 91 3.31 25.80 -10.93
CA GLU A 91 1.90 26.10 -10.68
C GLU A 91 1.59 26.17 -9.17
N LYS A 92 0.49 26.86 -8.83
CA LYS A 92 0.07 27.04 -7.44
C LYS A 92 -0.16 25.71 -6.72
N GLU A 93 -0.58 24.68 -7.45
CA GLU A 93 -0.86 23.35 -6.90
C GLU A 93 0.41 22.64 -6.44
N ILE A 94 1.46 22.62 -7.25
CA ILE A 94 2.74 21.99 -6.86
C ILE A 94 3.39 22.78 -5.72
N MET A 95 3.34 24.12 -5.75
CA MET A 95 3.86 24.96 -4.67
C MET A 95 3.09 24.79 -3.36
N SER A 96 1.77 24.63 -3.43
CA SER A 96 0.93 24.32 -2.27
C SER A 96 1.24 22.93 -1.71
N PHE A 97 1.43 21.94 -2.58
CA PHE A 97 1.85 20.59 -2.20
C PHE A 97 3.20 20.62 -1.47
N LEU A 98 4.19 21.31 -2.04
CA LEU A 98 5.51 21.48 -1.42
C LEU A 98 5.41 22.15 -0.05
N LYS A 99 4.65 23.25 0.07
CA LYS A 99 4.48 23.95 1.35
C LYS A 99 3.75 23.10 2.40
N ARG A 100 2.74 22.33 1.97
CA ARG A 100 1.93 21.51 2.88
C ARG A 100 2.69 20.30 3.41
N TYR A 101 3.63 19.76 2.64
CA TYR A 101 4.31 18.50 2.95
C TYR A 101 5.85 18.60 3.04
N ALA A 102 6.41 19.81 3.15
CA ALA A 102 7.86 20.09 3.15
C ALA A 102 8.69 19.29 4.17
N ASN A 103 8.07 18.76 5.24
CA ASN A 103 8.76 17.99 6.28
C ASN A 103 8.15 16.62 6.53
N GLU A 104 7.24 16.19 5.68
CA GLU A 104 6.52 14.93 5.86
C GLU A 104 7.32 13.75 5.33
N GLY A 105 7.07 12.58 5.93
CA GLY A 105 7.65 11.32 5.50
C GLY A 105 6.72 10.63 4.49
N PHE A 106 7.28 10.24 3.34
CA PHE A 106 6.54 9.61 2.27
C PHE A 106 6.95 8.15 2.05
N ILE A 107 6.00 7.36 1.57
CA ILE A 107 6.23 6.06 0.94
C ILE A 107 5.87 6.21 -0.53
N ILE A 108 6.78 5.78 -1.39
CA ILE A 108 6.69 6.01 -2.84
C ILE A 108 6.41 4.70 -3.52
N PHE A 109 5.39 4.69 -4.36
CA PHE A 109 5.00 3.60 -5.21
C PHE A 109 5.24 4.04 -6.65
N TYR A 110 6.14 3.35 -7.33
CA TYR A 110 6.44 3.59 -8.74
C TYR A 110 6.33 2.29 -9.51
N GLY A 111 5.77 2.34 -10.71
CA GLY A 111 5.47 1.16 -11.51
C GLY A 111 5.79 1.37 -12.98
N GLY A 112 6.00 0.26 -13.68
CA GLY A 112 6.08 0.27 -15.13
C GLY A 112 4.70 0.38 -15.78
N CYS A 113 4.65 0.86 -17.02
CA CYS A 113 3.44 0.83 -17.86
C CYS A 113 3.02 -0.60 -18.25
N GLY A 114 3.84 -1.62 -17.96
CA GLY A 114 3.57 -3.03 -18.28
C GLY A 114 3.69 -4.00 -17.09
N THR A 115 3.92 -3.50 -15.86
CA THR A 115 3.94 -4.34 -14.65
C THR A 115 2.70 -4.03 -13.80
N SER A 116 1.99 -5.08 -13.38
CA SER A 116 0.94 -4.98 -12.36
C SER A 116 1.52 -4.71 -10.97
N GLU A 117 2.81 -5.03 -10.78
CA GLU A 117 3.53 -4.85 -9.53
C GLU A 117 4.08 -3.42 -9.42
N TYR A 118 3.84 -2.80 -8.26
CA TYR A 118 4.45 -1.53 -7.90
C TYR A 118 5.73 -1.79 -7.09
N LYS A 119 6.76 -1.01 -7.37
CA LYS A 119 7.96 -0.96 -6.54
C LYS A 119 7.75 0.08 -5.46
N VAL A 120 8.06 -0.28 -4.23
CA VAL A 120 7.86 0.54 -3.04
C VAL A 120 9.20 0.96 -2.47
N MET A 121 9.33 2.26 -2.19
CA MET A 121 10.48 2.85 -1.50
C MET A 121 10.01 3.62 -0.26
N GLY A 122 10.72 3.43 0.84
CA GLY A 122 10.33 3.93 2.16
C GLY A 122 9.64 2.86 2.99
N SER A 123 9.88 2.88 4.29
CA SER A 123 9.26 1.98 5.28
C SER A 123 8.64 2.78 6.42
N GLN A 124 7.91 2.10 7.30
CA GLN A 124 7.27 2.73 8.46
C GLN A 124 8.29 3.48 9.34
N CYS A 125 9.46 2.87 9.56
CA CYS A 125 10.54 3.43 10.39
C CYS A 125 11.47 4.36 9.60
N HIS A 126 11.62 4.15 8.28
CA HIS A 126 12.51 4.92 7.42
C HIS A 126 11.75 5.50 6.22
N PRO A 127 10.92 6.54 6.44
CA PRO A 127 10.20 7.19 5.35
C PRO A 127 11.13 8.03 4.46
N MET A 128 10.70 8.29 3.23
CA MET A 128 11.39 9.14 2.27
C MET A 128 11.10 10.62 2.59
N LYS A 129 12.13 11.46 2.66
CA LYS A 129 11.98 12.91 2.84
C LYS A 129 12.01 13.62 1.49
N LEU A 130 11.07 14.55 1.30
CA LEU A 130 10.97 15.36 0.10
C LEU A 130 11.92 16.56 0.18
N SER A 131 12.76 16.71 -0.83
CA SER A 131 13.61 17.86 -1.09
C SER A 131 13.26 18.41 -2.49
N PRO A 132 12.51 19.52 -2.54
CA PRO A 132 12.18 20.15 -3.81
C PRO A 132 13.28 21.10 -4.27
N ALA A 133 13.53 21.13 -5.58
CA ALA A 133 14.37 22.12 -6.23
C ALA A 133 13.60 22.71 -7.41
N THR A 134 13.44 24.03 -7.41
CA THR A 134 12.71 24.73 -8.46
C THR A 134 13.67 25.51 -9.34
N LYS A 135 13.51 25.40 -10.66
CA LYS A 135 14.24 26.19 -11.65
C LYS A 135 13.25 26.98 -12.49
N ASP A 136 13.45 28.29 -12.54
CA ASP A 136 12.70 29.21 -13.40
C ASP A 136 13.70 30.17 -14.05
N ASP A 137 14.28 29.72 -15.16
CA ASP A 137 15.23 30.50 -15.94
C ASP A 137 14.89 30.49 -17.42
N LYS A 138 15.73 31.15 -18.23
CA LYS A 138 15.55 31.25 -19.68
C LYS A 138 15.44 29.87 -20.37
N ASP A 139 15.98 28.82 -19.77
CA ASP A 139 16.03 27.47 -20.35
C ASP A 139 14.82 26.62 -20.01
N GLY A 140 14.04 26.98 -18.98
CA GLY A 140 12.78 26.33 -18.67
C GLY A 140 12.28 26.51 -17.25
N ASN A 141 11.00 26.23 -17.06
CA ASN A 141 10.32 26.24 -15.77
C ASN A 141 10.04 24.79 -15.35
N VAL A 142 10.82 24.27 -14.40
CA VAL A 142 10.78 22.87 -13.95
C VAL A 142 10.93 22.79 -12.44
N THR A 143 10.09 21.96 -11.81
CA THR A 143 10.19 21.61 -10.39
C THR A 143 10.72 20.18 -10.26
N THR A 144 11.96 20.04 -9.78
CA THR A 144 12.58 18.75 -9.46
C THR A 144 12.18 18.31 -8.06
N LEU A 145 11.67 17.09 -7.93
CA LEU A 145 11.22 16.50 -6.68
C LEU A 145 12.16 15.34 -6.36
N THR A 146 13.00 15.54 -5.35
CA THR A 146 13.90 14.50 -4.85
C THR A 146 13.34 13.94 -3.56
N PHE A 147 13.19 12.63 -3.50
CA PHE A 147 12.82 11.91 -2.31
C PHE A 147 13.98 11.02 -1.90
N GLU A 148 14.47 11.17 -0.67
CA GLU A 148 15.64 10.44 -0.17
C GLU A 148 15.41 9.94 1.25
N GLN A 149 15.88 8.73 1.56
CA GLN A 149 15.90 8.25 2.95
C GLN A 149 17.04 8.93 3.70
N GLU A 150 16.78 9.40 4.92
CA GLU A 150 17.82 10.06 5.72
C GLU A 150 18.84 9.06 6.31
N MET A 151 18.37 7.84 6.61
CA MET A 151 19.16 6.77 7.22
C MET A 151 19.31 5.58 6.29
N LEU A 152 20.39 4.81 6.49
CA LEU A 152 20.58 3.52 5.84
C LEU A 152 19.56 2.53 6.41
N ASN A 153 18.89 1.79 5.53
CA ASN A 153 17.95 0.75 5.93
C ASN A 153 18.35 -0.60 5.34
N ASP A 154 18.07 -1.70 6.04
CA ASP A 154 18.27 -3.05 5.49
C ASP A 154 17.29 -3.33 4.33
N ASP A 155 16.10 -2.70 4.37
CA ASP A 155 15.09 -2.85 3.32
C ASP A 155 15.52 -2.21 2.00
N ARG A 156 15.66 -3.07 0.98
CA ARG A 156 15.78 -2.67 -0.42
C ARG A 156 14.41 -2.34 -1.02
N VAL A 157 14.39 -2.06 -2.32
CA VAL A 157 13.14 -1.85 -3.07
C VAL A 157 12.22 -3.06 -2.88
N MET A 158 11.04 -2.81 -2.32
CA MET A 158 10.01 -3.84 -2.08
C MET A 158 9.03 -3.87 -3.25
N PHE A 159 8.30 -4.97 -3.42
CA PHE A 159 7.26 -5.15 -4.43
C PHE A 159 5.89 -5.18 -3.76
N TYR A 160 4.93 -4.42 -4.27
CA TYR A 160 3.57 -4.36 -3.78
C TYR A 160 2.59 -4.69 -4.90
N ASN A 161 1.81 -5.74 -4.65
CA ASN A 161 0.79 -6.26 -5.58
C ASN A 161 -0.62 -5.99 -5.08
N GLY A 162 -0.75 -5.22 -3.99
CA GLY A 162 -2.04 -4.83 -3.49
C GLY A 162 -2.70 -3.74 -4.34
N PRO A 163 -4.03 -3.59 -4.22
CA PRO A 163 -4.79 -2.49 -4.81
C PRO A 163 -4.28 -1.13 -4.29
N ILE A 164 -4.22 -0.16 -5.20
CA ILE A 164 -4.07 1.26 -4.85
C ILE A 164 -5.40 1.93 -5.15
N SER A 165 -6.17 2.23 -4.10
CA SER A 165 -7.44 2.94 -4.22
C SER A 165 -7.31 4.37 -3.70
N PHE A 166 -7.84 5.32 -4.47
CA PHE A 166 -7.95 6.73 -4.09
C PHE A 166 -9.32 7.05 -3.46
N ALA A 167 -10.21 6.05 -3.37
CA ALA A 167 -11.50 6.18 -2.74
C ALA A 167 -11.41 5.92 -1.23
N ASN A 168 -12.31 6.55 -0.47
CA ASN A 168 -12.47 6.24 0.95
C ASN A 168 -12.85 4.76 1.16
N PRO A 169 -12.49 4.15 2.30
CA PRO A 169 -12.91 2.80 2.64
C PRO A 169 -14.44 2.65 2.57
N PHE A 170 -14.92 1.55 1.98
CA PHE A 170 -16.34 1.27 1.89
C PHE A 170 -16.92 1.05 3.28
N GLN A 171 -18.02 1.74 3.60
CA GLN A 171 -18.70 1.56 4.88
C GLN A 171 -19.78 0.50 4.73
N ALA A 172 -19.56 -0.67 5.32
CA ALA A 172 -20.56 -1.73 5.36
C ALA A 172 -21.70 -1.34 6.30
N THR A 173 -22.93 -1.61 5.88
CA THR A 173 -24.14 -1.39 6.68
C THR A 173 -24.66 -2.72 7.23
N GLY A 174 -24.86 -2.78 8.55
CA GLY A 174 -25.39 -3.97 9.23
C GLY A 174 -24.40 -5.12 9.37
N SER A 175 -24.94 -6.32 9.67
CA SER A 175 -24.17 -7.54 9.97
C SER A 175 -24.11 -8.54 8.81
N SER A 176 -24.71 -8.23 7.67
CA SER A 176 -24.67 -9.07 6.48
C SER A 176 -24.58 -8.24 5.22
N PHE A 177 -23.59 -8.53 4.38
CA PHE A 177 -23.35 -7.81 3.13
C PHE A 177 -22.58 -8.66 2.12
N ALA A 178 -22.66 -8.26 0.85
CA ALA A 178 -21.87 -8.84 -0.22
C ALA A 178 -20.51 -8.14 -0.33
N LEU A 179 -19.46 -8.92 -0.57
CA LEU A 179 -18.13 -8.42 -0.86
C LEU A 179 -18.05 -8.15 -2.37
N SER A 180 -18.05 -6.86 -2.74
CA SER A 180 -17.83 -6.45 -4.13
C SER A 180 -16.51 -5.71 -4.30
N SER A 181 -15.71 -6.14 -5.27
CA SER A 181 -14.48 -5.53 -5.75
C SER A 181 -14.70 -4.11 -6.26
N ALA A 182 -15.93 -3.80 -6.73
CA ALA A 182 -16.33 -2.45 -7.11
C ALA A 182 -16.37 -1.46 -5.92
N ASN A 183 -16.60 -1.97 -4.71
CA ASN A 183 -16.60 -1.17 -3.48
C ASN A 183 -15.18 -0.98 -2.92
N GLY A 184 -14.17 -1.60 -3.54
CA GLY A 184 -12.77 -1.55 -3.12
C GLY A 184 -12.42 -2.60 -2.07
N ASN A 185 -11.12 -2.74 -1.84
CA ASN A 185 -10.55 -3.83 -1.04
C ASN A 185 -10.42 -3.51 0.45
N VAL A 186 -10.86 -2.32 0.88
CA VAL A 186 -10.84 -1.91 2.29
C VAL A 186 -12.27 -1.61 2.73
N VAL A 187 -12.78 -2.42 3.66
CA VAL A 187 -14.14 -2.36 4.17
C VAL A 187 -14.12 -1.94 5.65
N LYS A 188 -14.76 -0.82 5.97
CA LYS A 188 -15.03 -0.42 7.36
C LYS A 188 -16.38 -0.99 7.79
N LEU A 189 -16.38 -1.78 8.87
CA LEU A 189 -17.59 -2.32 9.47
C LEU A 189 -18.37 -1.22 10.20
N ALA A 190 -19.69 -1.34 10.24
CA ALA A 190 -20.55 -0.46 11.05
C ALA A 190 -20.28 -0.65 12.55
N SER A 191 -20.52 0.39 13.33
CA SER A 191 -20.56 0.26 14.79
C SER A 191 -21.80 -0.53 15.22
N ALA A 192 -21.66 -1.27 16.32
CA ALA A 192 -22.71 -2.15 16.80
C ALA A 192 -23.02 -1.90 18.28
N SER A 193 -24.32 -1.90 18.62
CA SER A 193 -24.82 -1.84 19.99
C SER A 193 -25.29 -3.20 20.50
N THR A 194 -25.20 -4.24 19.67
CA THR A 194 -25.49 -5.63 20.01
C THR A 194 -24.49 -6.53 19.30
N THR A 195 -23.91 -7.49 20.02
CA THR A 195 -22.91 -8.42 19.45
C THR A 195 -23.62 -9.31 18.42
N ALA A 196 -23.20 -9.21 17.15
CA ALA A 196 -23.62 -10.12 16.09
C ALA A 196 -22.42 -10.59 15.26
N ASN A 197 -22.60 -11.73 14.58
CA ASN A 197 -21.58 -12.23 13.67
C ASN A 197 -21.76 -11.61 12.29
N ILE A 198 -20.66 -11.18 11.67
CA ILE A 198 -20.65 -10.77 10.26
C ILE A 198 -20.80 -12.01 9.38
N SER A 199 -21.73 -11.95 8.43
CA SER A 199 -21.91 -12.96 7.40
C SER A 199 -21.75 -12.34 6.02
N PHE A 200 -20.98 -13.01 5.15
CA PHE A 200 -20.75 -12.58 3.78
C PHE A 200 -21.66 -13.38 2.84
N SER A 201 -22.55 -12.70 2.12
CA SER A 201 -23.53 -13.37 1.25
C SER A 201 -22.92 -13.86 -0.06
N SER A 202 -22.00 -13.09 -0.63
CA SER A 202 -21.24 -13.42 -1.84
C SER A 202 -19.92 -12.65 -1.87
N SER A 203 -19.01 -13.08 -2.76
CA SER A 203 -17.75 -12.39 -3.05
C SER A 203 -17.45 -12.49 -4.54
N ASP A 204 -17.14 -11.37 -5.18
CA ASP A 204 -16.71 -11.26 -6.58
C ASP A 204 -15.17 -11.08 -6.73
N PHE A 205 -14.43 -11.16 -5.62
CA PHE A 205 -12.99 -10.96 -5.60
C PHE A 205 -12.26 -12.13 -6.26
N GLU A 206 -11.19 -11.83 -6.99
CA GLU A 206 -10.38 -12.84 -7.68
C GLU A 206 -9.39 -13.53 -6.71
N HIS A 207 -8.94 -14.72 -7.12
CA HIS A 207 -7.95 -15.48 -6.37
C HIS A 207 -6.66 -14.68 -6.17
N GLY A 208 -6.16 -14.62 -4.93
CA GLY A 208 -4.93 -13.94 -4.55
C GLY A 208 -5.11 -12.47 -4.15
N GLN A 209 -6.30 -11.89 -4.33
CA GLN A 209 -6.56 -10.52 -3.87
C GLN A 209 -6.63 -10.45 -2.35
N THR A 210 -6.16 -9.36 -1.75
CA THR A 210 -6.27 -9.13 -0.31
C THR A 210 -7.38 -8.12 -0.01
N VAL A 211 -8.24 -8.44 0.94
CA VAL A 211 -9.32 -7.60 1.45
C VAL A 211 -9.07 -7.31 2.93
N SER A 212 -9.11 -6.04 3.30
CA SER A 212 -8.87 -5.58 4.66
C SER A 212 -10.16 -5.08 5.29
N PHE A 213 -10.44 -5.52 6.52
CA PHE A 213 -11.58 -5.07 7.31
C PHE A 213 -11.12 -4.19 8.47
N ILE A 214 -11.80 -3.07 8.66
CA ILE A 214 -11.59 -2.13 9.77
C ILE A 214 -12.80 -2.22 10.71
N GLY A 215 -12.55 -2.41 11.99
CA GLY A 215 -13.60 -2.47 13.00
C GLY A 215 -14.25 -1.12 13.25
N GLY A 216 -15.59 -1.12 13.27
CA GLY A 216 -16.42 0.07 13.53
C GLY A 216 -16.61 0.40 15.00
N GLY A 217 -16.28 -0.52 15.92
CA GLY A 217 -16.49 -0.35 17.35
C GLY A 217 -17.95 -0.40 17.79
N GLY A 218 -18.27 0.33 18.85
CA GLY A 218 -19.59 0.36 19.50
C GLY A 218 -19.59 -0.27 20.89
N ALA A 219 -20.76 -0.26 21.56
CA ALA A 219 -20.91 -0.84 22.90
C ALA A 219 -20.70 -2.36 22.88
N ASP A 220 -21.12 -3.02 21.80
CA ASP A 220 -21.00 -4.45 21.58
C ASP A 220 -20.58 -4.72 20.12
N PRO A 221 -19.28 -4.65 19.81
CA PRO A 221 -18.77 -4.73 18.43
C PRO A 221 -19.05 -6.07 17.76
N TYR A 222 -19.21 -6.04 16.43
CA TYR A 222 -19.42 -7.24 15.62
C TYR A 222 -18.22 -8.21 15.68
N LYS A 223 -18.48 -9.49 15.37
CA LYS A 223 -17.46 -10.53 15.33
C LYS A 223 -17.38 -11.18 13.95
N ILE A 224 -16.17 -11.40 13.46
CA ILE A 224 -15.92 -12.29 12.33
C ILE A 224 -15.52 -13.64 12.90
N LYS A 225 -16.41 -14.62 12.77
CA LYS A 225 -16.15 -15.98 13.25
C LYS A 225 -15.31 -16.77 12.26
N ASN A 226 -14.49 -17.66 12.78
CA ASN A 226 -13.97 -18.74 11.95
C ASN A 226 -15.15 -19.61 11.51
N ASN A 227 -15.42 -19.66 10.22
CA ASN A 227 -16.49 -20.45 9.68
C ASN A 227 -16.10 -21.02 8.32
N ALA A 228 -15.81 -22.31 8.28
CA ALA A 228 -15.52 -23.05 7.05
C ALA A 228 -16.79 -23.34 6.21
N SER A 229 -17.98 -22.98 6.70
CA SER A 229 -19.29 -23.28 6.10
C SER A 229 -20.00 -22.02 5.59
N GLY A 230 -20.53 -22.06 4.38
CA GLY A 230 -21.19 -20.92 3.72
C GLY A 230 -20.72 -20.71 2.27
N ALA A 231 -21.33 -19.77 1.56
CA ALA A 231 -20.94 -19.36 0.21
C ALA A 231 -19.56 -18.67 0.18
N VAL A 232 -19.25 -17.95 1.26
CA VAL A 232 -17.92 -17.40 1.55
C VAL A 232 -17.47 -18.00 2.88
N ALA A 233 -16.41 -18.80 2.85
CA ALA A 233 -15.81 -19.40 4.04
C ALA A 233 -14.74 -18.47 4.61
N VAL A 234 -14.70 -18.30 5.93
CA VAL A 234 -13.72 -17.46 6.63
C VAL A 234 -12.82 -18.35 7.47
N LEU A 235 -11.52 -18.26 7.22
CA LEU A 235 -10.47 -19.00 7.92
C LEU A 235 -9.57 -18.00 8.64
N THR A 236 -9.78 -17.86 9.96
CA THR A 236 -8.92 -17.06 10.82
C THR A 236 -7.71 -17.85 11.30
N LYS A 237 -6.62 -17.15 11.59
CA LYS A 237 -5.41 -17.77 12.14
C LYS A 237 -5.70 -18.28 13.55
N ASP A 238 -5.29 -19.51 13.81
CA ASP A 238 -5.54 -20.26 15.06
C ASP A 238 -7.03 -20.52 15.36
N GLY A 239 -7.92 -20.27 14.38
CA GLY A 239 -9.36 -20.46 14.50
C GLY A 239 -10.06 -19.57 15.53
N ALA A 240 -9.42 -18.48 15.94
CA ALA A 240 -9.97 -17.52 16.88
C ALA A 240 -10.97 -16.57 16.19
N ASP A 241 -12.06 -16.22 16.88
CA ASP A 241 -13.00 -15.20 16.42
C ASP A 241 -12.35 -13.81 16.51
N TRP A 242 -12.44 -13.03 15.44
CA TRP A 242 -11.96 -11.65 15.43
C TRP A 242 -13.07 -10.68 15.85
N ILE A 243 -12.76 -9.74 16.74
CA ILE A 243 -13.71 -8.76 17.27
C ILE A 243 -13.44 -7.41 16.61
N ALA A 244 -14.47 -6.82 16.02
CA ALA A 244 -14.43 -5.55 15.29
C ALA A 244 -14.39 -4.33 16.23
N LEU A 245 -13.43 -4.30 17.15
CA LEU A 245 -13.14 -3.13 18.00
C LEU A 245 -12.84 -1.90 17.13
N GLU A 246 -13.06 -0.70 17.68
CA GLU A 246 -12.81 0.52 16.92
C GLU A 246 -11.35 0.60 16.48
N GLY A 247 -11.13 0.66 15.17
CA GLY A 247 -9.78 0.74 14.59
C GLY A 247 -8.98 -0.57 14.58
N ALA A 248 -9.54 -1.68 15.06
CA ALA A 248 -8.93 -2.99 14.85
C ALA A 248 -8.96 -3.34 13.35
N VAL A 249 -7.95 -4.08 12.88
CA VAL A 249 -7.83 -4.41 11.46
C VAL A 249 -7.50 -5.88 11.26
N ILE A 250 -8.21 -6.53 10.34
CA ILE A 250 -7.88 -7.87 9.85
C ILE A 250 -7.77 -7.90 8.33
N ASP A 251 -6.71 -8.54 7.81
CA ASP A 251 -6.50 -8.75 6.38
C ASP A 251 -6.79 -10.21 6.04
N PHE A 252 -7.59 -10.41 5.00
CA PHE A 252 -7.88 -11.72 4.42
C PHE A 252 -7.40 -11.78 2.97
N ARG A 253 -6.67 -12.83 2.63
CA ARG A 253 -6.38 -13.22 1.25
C ARG A 253 -7.51 -14.06 0.71
N VAL A 254 -8.08 -13.64 -0.40
CA VAL A 254 -9.13 -14.34 -1.13
C VAL A 254 -8.50 -15.52 -1.86
N THR A 255 -9.00 -16.72 -1.58
CA THR A 255 -8.62 -17.95 -2.25
C THR A 255 -9.87 -18.53 -2.88
N VAL A 256 -9.98 -18.43 -4.20
CA VAL A 256 -11.08 -19.06 -4.95
C VAL A 256 -10.67 -20.49 -5.29
N ALA A 257 -11.46 -21.46 -4.84
CA ALA A 257 -11.38 -22.88 -5.22
C ALA A 257 -12.82 -23.35 -5.56
N ASP A 258 -13.36 -24.35 -4.87
CA ASP A 258 -14.76 -24.78 -5.03
C ASP A 258 -15.79 -23.72 -4.57
N LYS A 259 -15.36 -22.84 -3.67
CA LYS A 259 -16.06 -21.67 -3.13
C LYS A 259 -15.03 -20.60 -2.76
N THR A 260 -15.48 -19.41 -2.38
CA THR A 260 -14.57 -18.34 -1.98
C THR A 260 -14.15 -18.52 -0.52
N TYR A 261 -12.84 -18.62 -0.28
CA TYR A 261 -12.25 -18.67 1.06
C TYR A 261 -11.52 -17.36 1.37
N LEU A 262 -11.75 -16.81 2.55
CA LEU A 262 -11.02 -15.68 3.12
C LEU A 262 -10.04 -16.22 4.14
N VAL A 263 -8.74 -16.22 3.80
CA VAL A 263 -7.67 -16.74 4.65
C VAL A 263 -6.97 -15.58 5.34
N GLU A 264 -6.93 -15.57 6.67
CA GLU A 264 -6.28 -14.49 7.42
C GLU A 264 -4.77 -14.42 7.11
N VAL A 265 -4.31 -13.23 6.74
CA VAL A 265 -2.88 -12.93 6.53
C VAL A 265 -2.30 -12.27 7.77
N ALA A 266 -2.98 -11.22 8.27
CA ALA A 266 -2.50 -10.43 9.40
C ALA A 266 -3.65 -9.74 10.14
N ARG A 267 -3.59 -9.76 11.48
CA ARG A 267 -4.49 -9.02 12.38
C ARG A 267 -3.73 -8.00 13.25
N ARG A 268 -4.38 -6.89 13.58
CA ARG A 268 -3.90 -5.85 14.51
C ARG A 268 -5.02 -5.32 15.39
#